data_AF-A0A6A3BDR0-F1
#
_entry.id   AF-A0A6A3BDR0-F1
#
_cell.length_a   1.000
_cell.length_b   1.000
_cell.length_c   1.000
_cell.angle_alpha   90.00
_cell.angle_beta   90.00
_cell.angle_gamma   90.00
#
_symmetry.space_group_name_H-M   'P 1'
#
loop_
_entity.id
_entity.type
_entity.pdbx_description
1 polymer ?
#
loop_
_entity_poly.entity_id
_entity_poly.type
_entity_poly.pdbx_seq_one_letter_code
_entity_poly.pdbx_strand_id
1 'polypeptide(L)'
;MASHQTQSKFDTQIPAEILIGLVIQIHDWISKLESLRPSKQVNSLFTHLVKLCTLPSNIDIKALPQDVQNMRDDLMLLCGRAEGLLELEFATFVSKIPRPLNNLNLFPYYGYYVEVASLEYRILCENGVVQPKKVAFVGSGPMPLTSIVMATHHMKSSHFDNFDIDEAGNDVARRLVASDKELRRG
;
A
#
# COMPACT_ATOMS: atom_id res chain seq x y z
N MET A 1 -41.58 11.50 32.43
CA MET A 1 -41.08 10.43 31.56
C MET A 1 -39.89 10.97 30.78
N ALA A 2 -38.78 10.24 30.87
CA ALA A 2 -37.55 10.27 30.06
C ALA A 2 -37.01 11.63 29.57
N SER A 3 -36.01 12.10 30.31
CA SER A 3 -34.92 12.96 29.88
C SER A 3 -34.20 12.40 28.64
N HIS A 4 -34.12 13.17 27.57
CA HIS A 4 -33.18 12.93 26.48
C HIS A 4 -31.76 13.26 26.96
N GLN A 5 -31.05 12.23 27.44
CA GLN A 5 -29.61 12.28 27.57
C GLN A 5 -29.00 12.17 26.18
N THR A 6 -28.39 13.26 25.71
CA THR A 6 -27.48 13.26 24.58
C THR A 6 -26.31 12.35 24.92
N GLN A 7 -26.30 11.15 24.36
CA GLN A 7 -25.24 10.19 24.58
C GLN A 7 -24.02 10.62 23.76
N SER A 8 -23.20 11.48 24.37
CA SER A 8 -21.84 11.76 23.95
C SER A 8 -21.07 10.44 23.89
N LYS A 9 -20.87 9.89 22.69
CA LYS A 9 -19.84 8.88 22.46
C LYS A 9 -18.52 9.52 22.84
N PHE A 10 -17.99 9.14 23.99
CA PHE A 10 -16.59 9.38 24.32
C PHE A 10 -15.76 8.53 23.36
N ASP A 11 -15.42 9.10 22.21
CA ASP A 11 -14.28 8.63 21.42
C ASP A 11 -13.05 8.92 22.26
N THR A 12 -12.66 7.96 23.10
CA THR A 12 -11.46 8.09 23.94
C THR A 12 -10.25 8.06 23.02
N GLN A 13 -9.88 9.24 22.54
CA GLN A 13 -8.72 9.44 21.68
C GLN A 13 -7.46 9.08 22.50
N ILE A 14 -6.60 8.23 21.96
CA ILE A 14 -5.32 7.93 22.62
C ILE A 14 -4.53 9.25 22.70
N PRO A 15 -4.00 9.62 23.89
CA PRO A 15 -3.15 10.79 24.02
C PRO A 15 -2.02 10.78 23.00
N ALA A 16 -1.78 11.93 22.36
CA ALA A 16 -0.80 12.09 21.30
C ALA A 16 0.59 11.58 21.71
N GLU A 17 1.00 11.87 22.94
CA GLU A 17 2.29 11.51 23.50
C GLU A 17 2.44 9.98 23.63
N ILE A 18 1.36 9.29 23.98
CA ILE A 18 1.33 7.83 24.07
C ILE A 18 1.47 7.23 22.67
N LEU A 19 0.71 7.75 21.70
CA LEU A 19 0.77 7.26 20.33
C LEU A 19 2.17 7.46 19.72
N ILE A 20 2.76 8.65 19.90
CA ILE A 20 4.13 8.95 19.44
C ILE A 20 5.14 8.02 20.10
N GLY A 21 5.05 7.82 21.42
CA GLY A 21 5.95 6.91 22.15
C GLY A 21 5.87 5.46 21.64
N LEU A 22 4.67 4.97 21.31
CA LEU A 22 4.48 3.64 20.74
C LEU A 22 5.07 3.54 19.32
N VAL A 23 4.91 4.55 18.48
CA VAL A 23 5.49 4.58 17.13
C VAL A 23 7.02 4.60 17.21
N ILE A 24 7.61 5.39 18.12
CA ILE A 24 9.06 5.40 18.39
C ILE A 24 9.55 4.00 18.80
N GLN A 25 8.81 3.33 19.69
CA GLN A 25 9.17 1.98 20.13
C GLN A 25 9.12 0.96 18.97
N ILE A 26 8.09 1.02 18.13
CA ILE A 26 8.01 0.13 16.96
C ILE A 26 9.15 0.43 15.98
N HIS A 27 9.47 1.69 15.74
CA HIS A 27 10.61 2.09 14.91
C HIS A 27 11.92 1.49 15.41
N ASP A 28 12.19 1.56 16.72
CA ASP A 28 13.40 0.96 17.32
C ASP A 28 13.45 -0.57 17.10
N TRP A 29 12.30 -1.25 17.22
CA TRP A 29 12.23 -2.69 16.95
C TRP A 29 12.45 -3.03 15.47
N ILE A 30 11.84 -2.28 14.55
CA ILE A 30 12.01 -2.50 13.10
C ILE A 30 13.46 -2.25 12.69
N SER A 31 14.07 -1.17 13.20
CA SER A 31 15.44 -0.77 12.87
C SER A 31 16.49 -1.79 13.29
N LYS A 32 16.18 -2.64 14.27
CA LYS A 32 17.05 -3.71 14.77
C LYS A 32 16.86 -5.05 14.06
N LEU A 33 15.91 -5.16 13.14
CA LEU A 33 15.70 -6.38 12.38
C LEU A 33 16.88 -6.62 11.42
N GLU A 34 17.38 -7.85 11.37
CA GLU A 34 18.42 -8.25 10.41
C GLU A 34 17.93 -8.20 8.95
N SER A 35 16.61 -8.35 8.75
CA SER A 35 15.96 -8.36 7.44
C SER A 35 14.54 -7.85 7.53
N LEU A 36 14.11 -7.11 6.50
CA LEU A 36 12.74 -6.65 6.32
C LEU A 36 11.93 -7.57 5.37
N ARG A 37 12.49 -8.72 4.99
CA ARG A 37 11.75 -9.70 4.18
C ARG A 37 10.52 -10.22 4.93
N PRO A 38 9.41 -10.50 4.24
CA PRO A 38 8.21 -11.05 4.83
C PRO A 38 8.48 -12.21 5.79
N SER A 39 8.05 -12.05 7.03
CA SER A 39 8.14 -13.07 8.07
C SER A 39 7.07 -12.79 9.12
N LYS A 40 6.77 -13.76 9.99
CA LYS A 40 5.79 -13.56 11.06
C LYS A 40 6.14 -12.35 11.94
N GLN A 41 7.43 -12.15 12.25
CA GLN A 41 7.90 -11.04 13.08
C GLN A 41 7.77 -9.70 12.36
N VAL A 42 8.29 -9.61 11.13
CA VAL A 42 8.24 -8.41 10.29
C VAL A 42 6.77 -7.99 10.08
N ASN A 43 5.93 -8.93 9.64
CA ASN A 43 4.52 -8.67 9.35
C ASN A 43 3.77 -8.20 10.60
N SER A 44 4.08 -8.77 11.77
CA SER A 44 3.45 -8.36 13.04
C SER A 44 3.83 -6.92 13.42
N LEU A 45 5.09 -6.51 13.23
CA LEU A 45 5.54 -5.16 13.54
C LEU A 45 4.90 -4.12 12.63
N PHE A 46 4.92 -4.34 11.31
CA PHE A 46 4.29 -3.43 10.35
C PHE A 46 2.76 -3.41 10.49
N THR A 47 2.11 -4.54 10.78
CA THR A 47 0.67 -4.57 11.09
C THR A 47 0.35 -3.73 12.33
N HIS A 48 1.19 -3.80 13.37
CA HIS A 48 1.02 -2.99 14.57
C HIS A 48 1.22 -1.51 14.27
N LEU A 49 2.24 -1.16 13.48
CA LEU A 49 2.48 0.22 13.04
C LEU A 49 1.27 0.79 12.31
N VAL A 50 0.75 0.07 11.31
CA VAL A 50 -0.44 0.50 10.54
C VAL A 50 -1.62 0.74 11.48
N LYS A 51 -1.89 -0.19 12.40
CA LYS A 51 -2.97 -0.03 13.38
C LYS A 51 -2.82 1.26 14.18
N LEU A 52 -1.63 1.55 14.71
CA LEU A 52 -1.38 2.80 15.45
C LEU A 52 -1.58 4.04 14.57
N CYS A 53 -1.01 4.06 13.37
CA CYS A 53 -1.10 5.20 12.46
C CYS A 53 -2.52 5.45 11.93
N THR A 54 -3.41 4.47 11.97
CA THR A 54 -4.82 4.59 11.55
C THR A 54 -5.77 5.00 12.69
N LEU A 55 -5.29 5.10 13.92
CA LEU A 55 -6.11 5.57 15.03
C LEU A 55 -6.42 7.07 14.88
N PRO A 56 -7.64 7.51 15.23
CA PRO A 56 -7.96 8.93 15.28
C PRO A 56 -6.99 9.64 16.24
N SER A 57 -6.29 10.66 15.73
CA SER A 57 -5.36 11.47 16.54
C SER A 57 -5.38 12.92 16.05
N ASN A 58 -5.14 13.86 16.98
CA ASN A 58 -5.02 15.29 16.68
C ASN A 58 -3.55 15.72 16.62
N ILE A 59 -2.65 14.80 16.25
CA ILE A 59 -1.21 15.08 16.18
C ILE A 59 -0.95 16.04 15.03
N ASP A 60 -0.41 17.22 15.33
CA ASP A 60 0.17 18.08 14.31
C ASP A 60 1.57 17.58 13.96
N ILE A 61 1.66 16.86 12.85
CA ILE A 61 2.93 16.27 12.36
C ILE A 61 4.00 17.36 12.14
N LYS A 62 3.61 18.58 11.74
CA LYS A 62 4.56 19.67 11.47
C LYS A 62 5.12 20.30 12.73
N ALA A 63 4.40 20.17 13.86
CA ALA A 63 4.82 20.68 15.16
C ALA A 63 5.65 19.65 15.96
N LEU A 64 5.89 18.45 15.42
CA LEU A 64 6.68 17.44 16.10
C LEU A 64 8.14 17.89 16.27
N PRO A 65 8.79 17.52 17.40
CA PRO A 65 10.22 17.72 17.60
C PRO A 65 11.07 17.14 16.45
N GLN A 66 12.21 17.77 16.16
CA GLN A 66 13.03 17.43 14.99
C GLN A 66 13.54 15.99 14.99
N ASP A 67 13.87 15.45 16.17
CA ASP A 67 14.27 14.05 16.34
C ASP A 67 13.13 13.08 15.98
N VAL A 68 11.89 13.41 16.35
CA VAL A 68 10.70 12.62 15.98
C VAL A 68 10.42 12.72 14.47
N GLN A 69 10.64 13.88 13.86
CA GLN A 69 10.54 14.03 12.40
C GLN A 69 11.59 13.19 11.67
N ASN A 70 12.83 13.21 12.13
CA ASN A 70 13.90 12.39 11.55
C ASN A 70 13.59 10.88 11.66
N MET A 71 13.09 10.44 12.83
CA MET A 71 12.63 9.06 13.03
C MET A 71 11.50 8.69 12.06
N ARG A 72 10.53 9.60 11.87
CA ARG A 72 9.43 9.39 10.92
C ARG A 72 9.94 9.22 9.50
N ASP A 73 10.90 10.03 9.08
CA ASP A 73 11.48 9.93 7.74
C ASP A 73 12.20 8.59 7.52
N ASP A 74 12.96 8.13 8.51
CA ASP A 74 13.56 6.79 8.49
C ASP A 74 12.49 5.69 8.46
N LEU A 75 11.42 5.83 9.24
CA LEU A 75 10.31 4.88 9.25
C LEU A 75 9.59 4.80 7.89
N MET A 76 9.45 5.92 7.18
CA MET A 76 8.90 5.92 5.81
C MET A 76 9.80 5.13 4.85
N LEU A 77 11.13 5.28 4.96
CA LEU A 77 12.09 4.50 4.16
C LEU A 77 12.01 3.00 4.47
N LEU A 78 11.93 2.65 5.76
CA LEU A 78 11.78 1.26 6.22
C LEU A 78 10.47 0.65 5.70
N CYS A 79 9.36 1.39 5.75
CA CYS A 79 8.08 0.96 5.21
C CYS A 79 8.16 0.72 3.70
N GLY A 80 8.72 1.67 2.93
CA GLY A 80 8.87 1.51 1.49
C GLY A 80 9.72 0.30 1.10
N ARG A 81 10.83 0.05 1.83
CA ARG A 81 11.68 -1.11 1.61
C ARG A 81 10.98 -2.43 1.97
N ALA A 82 10.24 -2.48 3.07
CA ALA A 82 9.50 -3.67 3.48
C ALA A 82 8.38 -3.99 2.48
N GLU A 83 7.65 -2.98 2.01
CA GLU A 83 6.60 -3.13 1.01
C GLU A 83 7.16 -3.66 -0.31
N GLY A 84 8.25 -3.05 -0.83
CA GLY A 84 8.89 -3.52 -2.05
C GLY A 84 9.39 -4.97 -1.96
N LEU A 85 9.91 -5.39 -0.79
CA LEU A 85 10.29 -6.79 -0.55
C LEU A 85 9.07 -7.73 -0.50
N LEU A 86 7.96 -7.29 0.10
CA LEU A 86 6.72 -8.05 0.13
C LEU A 86 6.17 -8.26 -1.28
N GLU A 87 6.08 -7.18 -2.06
CA GLU A 87 5.68 -7.23 -3.46
C GLU A 87 6.59 -8.14 -4.28
N LEU A 88 7.90 -8.01 -4.14
CA LEU A 88 8.88 -8.81 -4.88
C LEU A 88 8.75 -10.30 -4.57
N GLU A 89 8.65 -10.67 -3.28
CA GLU A 89 8.52 -12.06 -2.87
C GLU A 89 7.19 -12.66 -3.34
N PHE A 90 6.10 -11.89 -3.25
CA PHE A 90 4.81 -12.34 -3.75
C PHE A 90 4.79 -12.48 -5.27
N ALA A 91 5.29 -11.48 -6.01
CA ALA A 91 5.38 -11.52 -7.47
C ALA A 91 6.22 -12.71 -7.94
N THR A 92 7.32 -12.99 -7.25
CA THR A 92 8.17 -14.16 -7.50
C THR A 92 7.46 -15.48 -7.20
N PHE A 93 6.69 -15.54 -6.11
CA PHE A 93 5.90 -16.71 -5.74
C PHE A 93 4.79 -16.99 -6.76
N VAL A 94 3.96 -15.99 -7.05
CA VAL A 94 2.79 -16.14 -7.91
C VAL A 94 3.20 -16.43 -9.35
N SER A 95 4.32 -15.89 -9.84
CA SER A 95 4.87 -16.18 -11.17
C SER A 95 5.22 -17.65 -11.39
N LYS A 96 5.37 -18.44 -10.32
CA LYS A 96 5.61 -19.90 -10.40
C LYS A 96 4.32 -20.71 -10.52
N ILE A 97 3.16 -20.09 -10.32
CA ILE A 97 1.85 -20.73 -10.37
C ILE A 97 1.27 -20.58 -11.78
N PRO A 98 0.59 -21.61 -12.33
CA PRO A 98 -0.14 -21.46 -13.59
C PRO A 98 -1.20 -20.35 -13.50
N ARG A 99 -1.27 -19.49 -14.53
CA ARG A 99 -2.17 -18.32 -14.58
C ARG A 99 -1.98 -17.42 -13.35
N PRO A 100 -0.81 -16.77 -13.21
CA PRO A 100 -0.45 -16.03 -12.01
C PRO A 100 -1.48 -14.95 -11.64
N LEU A 101 -2.05 -14.26 -12.63
CA LEU A 101 -3.02 -13.18 -12.42
C LEU A 101 -4.35 -13.64 -11.81
N ASN A 102 -4.68 -14.93 -11.88
CA ASN A 102 -5.88 -15.47 -11.21
C ASN A 102 -5.68 -15.62 -9.70
N ASN A 103 -4.46 -15.45 -9.20
CA ASN A 103 -4.08 -15.69 -7.81
C ASN A 103 -3.65 -14.39 -7.09
N LEU A 104 -3.90 -13.22 -7.69
CA LEU A 104 -3.55 -11.92 -7.09
C LEU A 104 -4.30 -11.65 -5.78
N ASN A 105 -5.46 -12.27 -5.61
CA ASN A 105 -6.24 -12.22 -4.37
C ASN A 105 -5.53 -12.87 -3.16
N LEU A 106 -4.43 -13.60 -3.38
CA LEU A 106 -3.58 -14.12 -2.31
C LEU A 106 -2.63 -13.06 -1.75
N PHE A 107 -2.44 -11.93 -2.44
CA PHE A 107 -1.59 -10.85 -1.94
C PHE A 107 -2.21 -10.27 -0.66
N PRO A 108 -1.42 -10.03 0.41
CA PRO A 108 -1.93 -9.40 1.61
C PRO A 108 -2.64 -8.08 1.27
N TYR A 109 -3.87 -7.93 1.76
CA TYR A 109 -4.68 -6.72 1.55
C TYR A 109 -5.02 -6.41 0.07
N TYR A 110 -5.02 -7.39 -0.85
CA TYR A 110 -5.47 -7.20 -2.24
C TYR A 110 -6.82 -6.48 -2.36
N GLY A 111 -7.76 -6.75 -1.46
CA GLY A 111 -9.05 -6.05 -1.41
C GLY A 111 -8.92 -4.53 -1.27
N TYR A 112 -7.92 -4.05 -0.51
CA TYR A 112 -7.64 -2.63 -0.35
C TYR A 112 -7.19 -1.99 -1.68
N TYR A 113 -6.36 -2.68 -2.47
CA TYR A 113 -5.98 -2.23 -3.81
C TYR A 113 -7.18 -2.10 -4.74
N VAL A 114 -8.12 -3.05 -4.68
CA VAL A 114 -9.37 -2.98 -5.47
C VAL A 114 -10.21 -1.77 -5.08
N GLU A 115 -10.36 -1.51 -3.78
CA GLU A 115 -11.11 -0.35 -3.28
C GLU A 115 -10.47 0.98 -3.68
N VAL A 116 -9.15 1.11 -3.50
CA VAL A 116 -8.40 2.33 -3.84
C VAL A 116 -8.42 2.58 -5.34
N ALA A 117 -8.12 1.59 -6.18
CA ALA A 117 -8.13 1.75 -7.64
C ALA A 117 -9.53 2.14 -8.17
N SER A 118 -10.59 1.61 -7.56
CA SER A 118 -11.97 1.98 -7.90
C SER A 118 -12.27 3.45 -7.54
N LEU A 119 -11.80 3.90 -6.37
CA LEU A 119 -11.92 5.31 -5.96
C LEU A 119 -11.15 6.24 -6.91
N GLU A 120 -9.90 5.90 -7.23
CA GLU A 120 -9.07 6.67 -8.16
C GLU A 120 -9.69 6.76 -9.56
N TYR A 121 -10.20 5.64 -10.09
CA TYR A 121 -10.92 5.63 -11.36
C TYR A 121 -12.15 6.55 -11.35
N ARG A 122 -12.93 6.52 -10.26
CA ARG A 122 -14.10 7.40 -10.11
C ARG A 122 -13.68 8.86 -10.13
N ILE A 123 -12.65 9.23 -9.39
CA ILE A 123 -12.12 10.61 -9.36
C ILE A 123 -11.67 11.04 -10.76
N LEU A 124 -10.96 10.17 -11.49
CA LEU A 124 -10.55 10.45 -12.88
C LEU A 124 -11.76 10.73 -13.78
N CYS A 125 -12.82 9.90 -13.69
CA CYS A 125 -14.05 10.08 -14.45
C CYS A 125 -14.77 11.39 -14.10
N GLU A 126 -14.87 11.71 -12.81
CA GLU A 126 -15.48 12.96 -12.32
C GLU A 126 -14.72 14.20 -12.83
N ASN A 127 -13.43 14.05 -13.14
CA ASN A 127 -12.58 15.10 -13.71
C ASN A 127 -12.41 14.98 -15.24
N GLY A 128 -13.29 14.24 -15.92
CA GLY A 128 -13.36 14.20 -17.38
C GLY A 128 -12.37 13.22 -18.06
N VAL A 129 -11.59 12.46 -17.29
CA VAL A 129 -10.74 11.39 -17.82
C VAL A 129 -11.54 10.09 -17.90
N VAL A 130 -12.25 9.93 -19.01
CA VAL A 130 -13.09 8.74 -19.27
C VAL A 130 -12.43 7.86 -20.33
N GLN A 131 -12.07 6.62 -19.95
CA GLN A 131 -11.48 5.61 -20.84
C GLN A 131 -10.27 6.14 -21.65
N PRO A 132 -9.18 6.58 -20.99
CA PRO A 132 -7.98 7.02 -21.69
C PRO A 132 -7.40 5.90 -22.55
N LYS A 133 -6.86 6.20 -23.74
CA LYS A 133 -6.26 5.15 -24.59
C LYS A 133 -4.94 4.62 -24.03
N LYS A 134 -4.19 5.46 -23.32
CA LYS A 134 -2.89 5.14 -22.72
C LYS A 134 -2.80 5.74 -21.34
N VAL A 135 -2.20 5.00 -20.41
CA VAL A 135 -1.93 5.39 -19.04
C VAL A 135 -0.48 5.03 -18.74
N ALA A 136 0.27 6.00 -18.21
CA ALA A 136 1.58 5.75 -17.63
C ALA A 136 1.43 5.71 -16.11
N PHE A 137 1.78 4.58 -15.49
CA PHE A 137 1.78 4.41 -14.05
C PHE A 137 3.23 4.44 -13.55
N VAL A 138 3.55 5.39 -12.65
CA VAL A 138 4.92 5.63 -12.16
C VAL A 138 5.01 5.21 -10.70
N GLY A 139 6.03 4.42 -10.37
CA GLY A 139 6.17 3.75 -9.06
C GLY A 139 5.34 2.48 -8.99
N SER A 140 5.35 1.67 -10.05
CA SER A 140 4.51 0.47 -10.14
C SER A 140 5.03 -0.72 -9.33
N GLY A 141 6.30 -0.71 -8.92
CA GLY A 141 6.95 -1.80 -8.20
C GLY A 141 7.05 -3.11 -8.99
N PRO A 142 7.59 -4.17 -8.36
CA PRO A 142 7.60 -5.53 -8.91
C PRO A 142 6.20 -6.15 -9.02
N MET A 143 5.21 -5.58 -8.34
CA MET A 143 3.84 -6.08 -8.29
C MET A 143 2.85 -4.96 -8.65
N PRO A 144 2.62 -4.68 -9.95
CA PRO A 144 1.85 -3.53 -10.42
C PRO A 144 0.33 -3.72 -10.22
N LEU A 145 -0.12 -3.90 -8.98
CA LEU A 145 -1.50 -4.26 -8.63
C LEU A 145 -2.50 -3.19 -9.05
N THR A 146 -2.21 -1.91 -8.78
CA THR A 146 -3.14 -0.83 -9.10
C THR A 146 -3.41 -0.76 -10.60
N SER A 147 -2.36 -0.78 -11.43
CA SER A 147 -2.54 -0.75 -12.89
C SER A 147 -3.19 -2.03 -13.42
N ILE A 148 -2.88 -3.21 -12.86
CA ILE A 148 -3.58 -4.45 -13.20
C ILE A 148 -5.08 -4.35 -12.86
N VAL A 149 -5.44 -3.90 -11.67
CA VAL A 149 -6.84 -3.76 -11.23
C VAL A 149 -7.56 -2.73 -12.11
N MET A 150 -6.94 -1.59 -12.39
CA MET A 150 -7.50 -0.59 -13.30
C MET A 150 -7.72 -1.18 -14.69
N ALA A 151 -6.72 -1.83 -15.29
CA ALA A 151 -6.82 -2.43 -16.62
C ALA A 151 -7.88 -3.54 -16.69
N THR A 152 -8.00 -4.36 -15.65
CA THR A 152 -8.91 -5.53 -15.66
C THR A 152 -10.35 -5.18 -15.31
N HIS A 153 -10.58 -4.17 -14.46
CA HIS A 153 -11.93 -3.86 -13.94
C HIS A 153 -12.53 -2.57 -14.48
N HIS A 154 -11.71 -1.55 -14.75
CA HIS A 154 -12.21 -0.18 -15.00
C HIS A 154 -11.86 0.36 -16.39
N MET A 155 -10.66 0.09 -16.87
CA MET A 155 -10.03 0.69 -18.06
C MET A 155 -9.60 -0.39 -19.06
N LYS A 156 -10.52 -1.31 -19.40
CA LYS A 156 -10.24 -2.53 -20.20
C LYS A 156 -9.75 -2.28 -21.62
N SER A 157 -9.94 -1.07 -22.13
CA SER A 157 -9.51 -0.66 -23.47
C SER A 157 -8.23 0.19 -23.46
N SER A 158 -7.68 0.45 -22.26
CA SER A 158 -6.53 1.31 -22.06
C SER A 158 -5.24 0.51 -22.05
N HIS A 159 -4.21 1.07 -22.67
CA HIS A 159 -2.83 0.60 -22.60
C HIS A 159 -2.16 1.11 -21.33
N PHE A 160 -1.49 0.25 -20.56
CA PHE A 160 -0.80 0.64 -19.33
C PHE A 160 0.71 0.45 -19.45
N ASP A 161 1.45 1.55 -19.50
CA ASP A 161 2.89 1.55 -19.37
C ASP A 161 3.26 1.70 -17.88
N ASN A 162 3.91 0.69 -17.31
CA ASN A 162 4.32 0.66 -15.91
C ASN A 162 5.81 1.01 -15.78
N PHE A 163 6.13 1.96 -14.92
CA PHE A 163 7.49 2.42 -14.69
C PHE A 163 7.84 2.36 -13.22
N ASP A 164 8.99 1.77 -12.91
CA ASP A 164 9.63 1.88 -11.60
C ASP A 164 11.11 2.28 -11.75
N ILE A 165 11.68 2.89 -10.72
CA ILE A 165 13.12 3.22 -10.67
C ILE A 165 13.97 1.95 -10.50
N ASP A 166 13.42 0.90 -9.89
CA ASP A 166 14.09 -0.40 -9.75
C ASP A 166 13.89 -1.27 -11.00
N GLU A 167 14.96 -1.42 -11.78
CA GLU A 167 14.98 -2.26 -12.97
C GLU A 167 14.67 -3.74 -12.67
N ALA A 168 15.13 -4.26 -11.52
CA ALA A 168 14.83 -5.64 -11.13
C ALA A 168 13.34 -5.82 -10.83
N GLY A 169 12.70 -4.81 -10.24
CA GLY A 169 11.26 -4.75 -10.07
C GLY A 169 10.52 -4.80 -11.40
N ASN A 170 10.91 -3.94 -12.35
CA ASN A 170 10.35 -3.91 -13.69
C ASN A 170 10.43 -5.28 -14.40
N ASP A 171 11.54 -6.01 -14.25
CA ASP A 171 11.72 -7.36 -14.83
C ASP A 171 10.77 -8.41 -14.26
N VAL A 172 10.50 -8.34 -12.95
CA VAL A 172 9.55 -9.23 -12.29
C VAL A 172 8.12 -8.89 -12.72
N ALA A 173 7.76 -7.60 -12.73
CA ALA A 173 6.46 -7.12 -13.18
C ALA A 173 6.17 -7.55 -14.64
N ARG A 174 7.14 -7.37 -15.55
CA ARG A 174 7.00 -7.81 -16.96
C ARG A 174 6.75 -9.31 -17.07
N ARG A 175 7.47 -10.13 -16.32
CA ARG A 175 7.28 -11.59 -16.33
C ARG A 175 5.91 -12.00 -15.80
N LEU A 176 5.42 -11.30 -14.77
CA LEU A 176 4.12 -11.56 -14.17
C LEU A 176 2.99 -11.42 -15.20
N VAL A 177 3.00 -10.35 -15.99
CA VAL A 177 1.96 -10.06 -16.98
C VAL A 177 2.19 -10.73 -18.35
N ALA A 178 3.40 -11.21 -18.65
CA ALA A 178 3.76 -11.77 -19.96
C ALA A 178 2.90 -12.96 -20.41
N SER A 179 2.33 -13.70 -19.46
CA SER A 179 1.47 -14.86 -19.74
C SER A 179 0.03 -14.50 -20.10
N ASP A 180 -0.39 -13.25 -19.88
CA ASP A 180 -1.73 -12.77 -20.14
C ASP A 180 -1.76 -11.96 -21.44
N LYS A 181 -2.56 -12.41 -22.42
CA LYS A 181 -2.60 -11.80 -23.75
C LYS A 181 -3.23 -10.41 -23.77
N GLU A 182 -4.14 -10.13 -22.85
CA GLU A 182 -4.83 -8.83 -22.78
C GLU A 182 -3.94 -7.80 -22.09
N LEU A 183 -3.23 -8.18 -21.03
CA LEU A 183 -2.28 -7.28 -20.36
C LEU A 183 -0.94 -7.15 -21.09
N ARG A 184 -0.52 -8.14 -21.89
CA ARG A 184 0.69 -8.05 -22.74
C ARG A 184 0.52 -7.14 -23.97
N ARG A 185 -0.70 -6.67 -24.26
CA ARG A 185 -0.92 -5.62 -25.26
C ARG A 185 -0.61 -4.22 -24.71
N GLY A 186 -0.44 -4.12 -23.38
CA GLY A 186 0.20 -3.02 -22.65
C GLY A 186 1.71 -3.08 -22.70
#